data_AF-A0A941UVE7-F1
#
_entry.id   AF-A0A941UVE7-F1
#
_cell.length_a   1.000
_cell.length_b   1.000
_cell.length_c   1.000
_cell.angle_alpha   90.00
_cell.angle_beta   90.00
_cell.angle_gamma   90.00
#
_symmetry.space_group_name_H-M   'P 1'
#
loop_
_entity.id
_entity.type
_entity.pdbx_description
1 polymer ?
#
loop_
_entity_poly.entity_id
_entity_poly.type
_entity_poly.pdbx_seq_one_letter_code
_entity_poly.pdbx_strand_id
1 'polypeptide(L)'
;MIFVTGGAGFIGANFVHDWLAAEREGVLVIDKLTYAGNLDNLAGLRGDPRFAFAQLDICDRAALAALLSKHRPRAIVHFAAESHVDRS
;
A
#
# COMPACT_ATOMS: atom_id res chain seq x y z
N MET A 1 8.35 -3.82 -9.73
CA MET A 1 7.69 -3.25 -8.53
C MET A 1 6.58 -4.18 -8.08
N ILE A 2 6.26 -4.16 -6.80
CA ILE A 2 5.07 -4.82 -6.24
C ILE A 2 4.00 -3.80 -5.86
N PHE A 3 2.74 -4.23 -5.82
CA PHE A 3 1.66 -3.45 -5.23
C PHE A 3 1.33 -3.97 -3.84
N VAL A 4 1.06 -3.05 -2.91
CA VAL A 4 0.63 -3.39 -1.54
C VAL A 4 -0.66 -2.65 -1.27
N THR A 5 -1.78 -3.36 -1.16
CA THR A 5 -3.05 -2.73 -0.76
C THR A 5 -3.18 -2.69 0.76
N GLY A 6 -3.75 -1.64 1.34
CA GLY A 6 -3.87 -1.53 2.81
C GLY A 6 -2.53 -1.20 3.47
N GLY A 7 -1.59 -0.66 2.69
CA GLY A 7 -0.22 -0.41 3.13
C GLY A 7 -0.07 0.78 4.08
N ALA A 8 -1.14 1.57 4.33
CA ALA A 8 -1.12 2.62 5.35
C ALA A 8 -1.61 2.12 6.73
N GLY A 9 -2.13 0.88 6.82
CA GLY A 9 -2.47 0.23 8.08
C GLY A 9 -1.25 -0.35 8.81
N PHE A 10 -1.46 -0.92 10.00
CA PHE A 10 -0.36 -1.39 10.86
C PHE A 10 0.56 -2.44 10.21
N ILE A 11 0.02 -3.59 9.81
CA ILE A 11 0.81 -4.68 9.21
C ILE A 11 1.34 -4.25 7.84
N GLY A 12 0.47 -3.61 7.04
CA GLY A 12 0.81 -3.17 5.69
C GLY A 12 2.00 -2.20 5.67
N ALA A 13 2.02 -1.21 6.57
CA ALA A 13 3.12 -0.23 6.62
C ALA A 13 4.45 -0.87 7.03
N ASN A 14 4.45 -1.74 8.05
CA ASN A 14 5.66 -2.46 8.46
C ASN A 14 6.20 -3.34 7.32
N PHE A 15 5.33 -4.06 6.61
CA PHE A 15 5.72 -4.82 5.43
C PHE A 15 6.39 -3.93 4.37
N VAL A 16 5.87 -2.73 4.12
CA VAL A 16 6.44 -1.80 3.13
C VAL A 16 7.82 -1.29 3.57
N HIS A 17 8.00 -0.97 4.85
CA HIS A 17 9.31 -0.59 5.39
C HIS A 17 10.32 -1.72 5.26
N ASP A 18 9.97 -2.92 5.71
CA ASP A 18 10.83 -4.10 5.63
C ASP A 18 11.19 -4.45 4.18
N TRP A 19 10.21 -4.35 3.27
CA TRP A 19 10.41 -4.59 1.84
C TRP A 19 11.44 -3.61 1.26
N LEU A 20 11.33 -2.31 1.54
CA LEU A 20 12.26 -1.31 1.00
C LEU A 20 13.64 -1.34 1.65
N ALA A 21 13.75 -1.89 2.87
CA ALA A 21 15.01 -2.13 3.55
C ALA A 21 15.75 -3.36 3.00
N ALA A 22 15.02 -4.44 2.69
CA ALA A 22 15.59 -5.70 2.23
C ALA A 22 15.79 -5.78 0.72
N GLU A 23 14.88 -5.21 -0.06
CA GLU A 23 14.81 -5.39 -1.51
C GLU A 23 15.15 -4.11 -2.29
N ARG A 24 15.71 -4.27 -3.50
CA ARG A 24 15.93 -3.13 -4.42
C ARG A 24 14.68 -2.79 -5.25
N GLU A 25 13.67 -3.66 -5.23
CA GLU A 25 12.44 -3.52 -6.00
C GLU A 25 11.48 -2.50 -5.37
N GLY A 26 10.99 -1.55 -6.16
CA GLY A 26 10.04 -0.55 -5.68
C GLY A 26 8.65 -1.08 -5.34
N VAL A 27 7.91 -0.28 -4.58
CA VAL A 27 6.59 -0.59 -4.05
C VAL A 27 5.62 0.56 -4.34
N LEU A 28 4.42 0.21 -4.76
CA LEU A 28 3.30 1.14 -4.85
C LEU A 28 2.25 0.73 -3.82
N VAL A 29 2.05 1.58 -2.82
CA VAL A 29 1.00 1.39 -1.82
C VAL A 29 -0.33 1.90 -2.37
N ILE A 30 -1.36 1.07 -2.30
CA ILE A 30 -2.74 1.40 -2.63
C ILE A 30 -3.53 1.41 -1.32
N ASP A 31 -4.08 2.54 -0.94
CA ASP A 31 -4.84 2.62 0.30
C ASP A 31 -6.03 3.57 0.16
N LYS A 32 -7.17 3.20 0.74
CA LYS A 32 -8.37 4.05 0.75
C LYS A 32 -8.24 5.17 1.80
N LEU A 33 -7.34 5.01 2.77
CA LEU A 33 -7.22 5.83 3.96
C LEU A 33 -8.56 5.89 4.72
N THR A 34 -9.08 4.70 5.06
CA THR A 34 -10.20 4.61 6.01
C THR A 34 -9.72 4.98 7.42
N TYR A 35 -10.56 4.84 8.45
CA TYR A 35 -10.17 5.20 9.81
C TYR A 35 -8.92 4.46 10.31
N ALA A 36 -8.66 3.26 9.79
CA ALA A 36 -7.53 2.43 10.17
C ALA A 36 -6.24 2.73 9.38
N GLY A 37 -6.31 3.55 8.32
CA GLY A 37 -5.17 3.94 7.50
C GLY A 37 -4.55 5.25 8.00
N ASN A 38 -3.24 5.27 8.22
CA ASN A 38 -2.51 6.48 8.62
C ASN A 38 -1.25 6.69 7.75
N LEU A 39 -1.20 7.80 7.02
CA LEU A 39 -0.05 8.16 6.19
C LEU A 39 1.23 8.40 6.99
N ASP A 40 1.13 8.73 8.27
CA ASP A 40 2.31 8.92 9.13
C ASP A 40 3.07 7.60 9.34
N ASN A 41 2.38 6.45 9.24
CA ASN A 41 3.03 5.15 9.24
C ASN A 41 4.01 4.98 8.07
N LEU A 42 3.86 5.76 6.99
CA LEU A 42 4.71 5.75 5.80
C LEU A 42 5.62 6.98 5.70
N ALA A 43 5.63 7.86 6.71
CA ALA A 43 6.36 9.14 6.65
C ALA A 43 7.88 8.96 6.42
N GLY A 44 8.48 7.89 6.98
CA GLY A 44 9.89 7.54 6.80
C GLY A 44 10.28 7.17 5.36
N LEU A 45 9.31 6.91 4.49
CA LEU A 45 9.53 6.57 3.08
C LEU A 45 9.41 7.76 2.14
N ARG A 46 9.03 8.94 2.67
CA ARG A 46 8.90 10.16 1.86
C ARG A 46 10.26 10.52 1.25
N GLY A 47 10.31 10.56 -0.08
CA GLY A 47 11.51 10.87 -0.84
C GLY A 47 12.30 9.66 -1.32
N ASP A 48 11.95 8.42 -0.92
CA ASP A 48 12.52 7.23 -1.56
C ASP A 48 11.95 7.11 -2.99
N PRO A 49 12.79 7.15 -4.05
CA PRO A 49 12.32 7.07 -5.43
C PRO A 49 11.69 5.72 -5.79
N ARG A 50 11.86 4.70 -4.94
CA ARG A 50 11.26 3.37 -5.07
C ARG A 50 9.86 3.29 -4.45
N PHE A 51 9.47 4.28 -3.65
CA PHE A 51 8.18 4.34 -2.99
C PHE A 51 7.18 5.20 -3.77
N ALA A 52 6.00 4.66 -4.03
CA ALA A 52 4.88 5.38 -4.59
C ALA A 52 3.60 5.11 -3.78
N PHE A 53 2.69 6.08 -3.79
CA PHE A 53 1.41 5.98 -3.10
C PHE A 53 0.26 6.36 -4.02
N ALA A 54 -0.81 5.57 -3.99
CA ALA A 54 -2.07 5.83 -4.68
C ALA A 54 -3.22 5.75 -3.66
N GLN A 55 -3.86 6.89 -3.41
CA GLN A 55 -5.08 6.90 -2.60
C GLN A 55 -6.25 6.41 -3.46
N LEU A 56 -6.69 5.17 -3.24
CA LEU A 56 -7.66 4.51 -4.12
C LEU A 56 -8.40 3.42 -3.35
N ASP A 57 -9.70 3.29 -3.61
CA ASP A 57 -10.53 2.20 -3.10
C ASP A 57 -10.33 0.94 -3.96
N ILE A 58 -9.98 -0.18 -3.36
CA ILE A 58 -9.84 -1.47 -4.05
C ILE A 58 -11.15 -1.92 -4.73
N CYS A 59 -12.30 -1.38 -4.35
CA CYS A 59 -13.58 -1.60 -5.00
C CYS A 59 -13.74 -0.81 -6.31
N ASP A 60 -12.91 0.22 -6.56
CA ASP A 60 -12.89 0.95 -7.84
C ASP A 60 -12.17 0.14 -8.92
N ARG A 61 -12.95 -0.71 -9.60
CA ARG A 61 -12.46 -1.57 -10.68
C ARG A 61 -11.81 -0.79 -11.82
N ALA A 62 -12.37 0.35 -12.21
CA ALA A 62 -11.88 1.10 -13.36
C ALA A 62 -10.52 1.73 -13.04
N ALA A 63 -10.40 2.33 -11.85
CA ALA A 63 -9.16 2.93 -11.41
C ALA A 63 -8.06 1.88 -11.15
N LEU A 64 -8.40 0.73 -10.54
CA LEU A 64 -7.45 -0.40 -10.41
C LEU A 64 -6.99 -0.93 -11.77
N ALA A 65 -7.90 -1.11 -12.73
CA ALA A 65 -7.54 -1.58 -14.06
C ALA A 65 -6.57 -0.63 -14.76
N ALA A 66 -6.83 0.69 -14.67
CA ALA A 66 -5.92 1.71 -15.19
C ALA A 66 -4.55 1.66 -14.51
N LEU A 67 -4.51 1.52 -13.18
CA LEU A 67 -3.28 1.47 -12.40
C LEU A 67 -2.44 0.21 -12.72
N LEU A 68 -3.09 -0.95 -12.79
CA LEU A 68 -2.45 -2.22 -13.17
C LEU A 68 -1.90 -2.15 -14.60
N SER A 69 -2.66 -1.60 -15.56
CA SER A 69 -2.20 -1.44 -16.94
C SER A 69 -1.01 -0.49 -17.03
N LYS A 70 -1.01 0.61 -16.26
CA LYS A 70 0.05 1.60 -16.26
C LYS A 70 1.36 1.06 -15.69
N HIS A 71 1.30 0.40 -14.53
CA HIS A 71 2.51 0.05 -13.77
C HIS A 71 2.94 -1.41 -13.91
N ARG A 72 2.03 -2.31 -14.31
CA ARG A 72 2.29 -3.75 -14.53
C ARG A 72 3.13 -4.37 -13.41
N PRO A 73 2.62 -4.39 -12.16
CA PRO A 73 3.37 -4.92 -11.03
C PRO A 73 3.68 -6.41 -11.21
N ARG A 74 4.80 -6.86 -10.65
CA ARG A 74 5.21 -8.28 -10.65
C ARG A 74 4.31 -9.12 -9.74
N ALA A 75 3.87 -8.54 -8.63
CA ALA A 75 3.03 -9.19 -7.64
C ALA A 75 2.15 -8.17 -6.90
N ILE A 76 1.09 -8.66 -6.28
CA ILE A 76 0.19 -7.89 -5.41
C ILE A 76 0.15 -8.58 -4.05
N VAL A 77 0.38 -7.81 -2.99
CA VAL A 77 0.21 -8.23 -1.60
C VAL A 77 -1.01 -7.52 -1.04
N HIS A 78 -1.99 -8.29 -0.56
CA HIS A 78 -3.33 -7.78 -0.27
C HIS A 78 -3.63 -7.75 1.24
N PHE A 79 -3.40 -6.60 1.90
CA PHE A 79 -3.76 -6.39 3.31
C PHE A 79 -5.03 -5.56 3.51
N ALA A 80 -5.57 -4.94 2.46
CA ALA A 80 -6.72 -4.05 2.59
C ALA A 80 -7.96 -4.82 3.07
N ALA A 81 -8.41 -4.48 4.26
CA ALA A 81 -9.61 -5.02 4.88
C ALA A 81 -10.12 -4.03 5.95
N GLU A 82 -11.41 -4.08 6.25
CA GLU A 82 -11.95 -3.52 7.50
C GLU A 82 -11.79 -4.58 8.58
N SER A 83 -10.85 -4.38 9.50
CA SER A 83 -10.40 -5.42 10.43
C SER A 83 -10.88 -5.21 11.87
N HIS A 84 -11.95 -4.42 12.07
CA HIS A 84 -12.45 -4.06 13.40
C HIS A 84 -12.41 -5.26 14.36
N VAL A 85 -11.58 -5.15 15.38
CA VAL A 85 -11.64 -5.98 16.58
C VAL A 85 -12.28 -5.08 17.63
N ASP A 86 -13.58 -5.25 17.85
CA ASP A 86 -14.23 -4.70 19.05
C ASP A 86 -13.61 -5.38 20.28
N ARG A 87 -12.51 -4.81 20.78
CA ARG A 87 -11.91 -4.91 22.12
C ARG A 87 -10.43 -4.52 22.05
N SER A 88 -10.17 -3.23 22.26
CA SER A 88 -8.90 -2.75 22.83
C SER A 88 -9.06 -2.66 24.34
#